data_AF-A0A0R2DAQ2-F1
#
_entry.id   AF-A0A0R2DAQ2-F1
#
_cell.length_a   1.000
_cell.length_b   1.000
_cell.length_c   1.000
_cell.angle_alpha   90.00
_cell.angle_beta   90.00
_cell.angle_gamma   90.00
#
_symmetry.space_group_name_H-M   'P 1'
#
loop_
_entity.id
_entity.type
_entity.pdbx_description
1 polymer ?
#
loop_
_entity_poly.entity_id
_entity_poly.type
_entity_poly.pdbx_seq_one_letter_code
_entity_poly.pdbx_strand_id
1 'polypeptide(L)'
;MQVLSFEYKKKKWKLIAYIVGGALLLIILLIAAVTGQLQENSCDDSTTATQTQLDSKDMTSNAKNIYAHWKQKYGATPQAAAGILGVLQLESRLDPQSVNSSSGATGLAQWLDGRKDKLEDLAHKENKPATNLGVQLDYLDQELDVS
;
A
#
# COMPACT_ATOMS: atom_id res chain seq x y z
N MET A 1 -37.17 29.53 43.30
CA MET A 1 -35.82 29.54 42.70
C MET A 1 -35.15 28.16 42.60
N GLN A 2 -35.85 27.03 42.76
CA GLN A 2 -35.21 25.68 42.78
C GLN A 2 -35.22 24.92 41.44
N VAL A 3 -35.94 25.40 40.42
CA VAL A 3 -36.08 24.69 39.14
C VAL A 3 -34.87 24.93 38.21
N LEU A 4 -34.25 26.10 38.31
CA LEU A 4 -33.11 26.51 37.46
C LEU A 4 -31.79 25.81 37.85
N SER A 5 -31.62 25.45 39.13
CA SER A 5 -30.39 24.81 39.63
C SER A 5 -30.30 23.33 39.22
N PHE A 6 -31.43 22.64 39.09
CA PHE A 6 -31.49 21.22 38.73
C PHE A 6 -31.18 20.98 37.24
N GLU A 7 -31.76 21.81 36.37
CA GLU A 7 -31.47 21.82 34.92
C GLU A 7 -29.99 22.11 34.64
N TYR A 8 -29.39 23.07 35.37
CA TYR A 8 -27.98 23.43 35.25
C TYR A 8 -27.04 22.28 35.68
N LYS A 9 -27.36 21.59 36.78
CA LYS A 9 -26.55 20.48 37.29
C LYS A 9 -26.59 19.26 36.36
N LYS A 10 -27.75 18.97 35.74
CA LYS A 10 -27.90 17.91 34.72
C LYS A 10 -27.12 18.22 33.44
N LYS A 11 -27.16 19.46 32.94
CA LYS A 11 -26.41 19.87 31.73
C LYS A 11 -24.90 19.77 31.92
N LYS A 12 -24.38 20.14 33.10
CA LYS A 12 -22.96 19.98 33.45
C LYS A 12 -22.54 18.51 33.55
N TRP A 13 -23.36 17.65 34.17
CA TRP A 13 -23.06 16.22 34.26
C TRP A 13 -23.07 15.52 32.89
N LYS A 14 -24.00 15.88 32.01
CA LYS A 14 -24.00 15.39 30.62
C LYS A 14 -22.75 15.84 29.87
N LEU A 15 -22.35 17.10 30.01
CA LEU A 15 -21.13 17.63 29.38
C LEU A 15 -19.87 16.89 29.86
N ILE A 16 -19.74 16.63 31.16
CA ILE A 16 -18.60 15.88 31.73
C ILE A 16 -18.61 14.42 31.23
N ALA A 17 -19.78 13.77 31.18
CA ALA A 17 -19.91 12.41 30.65
C ALA A 17 -19.51 12.32 29.17
N TYR A 18 -19.85 13.31 28.35
CA TYR A 18 -19.43 13.35 26.94
C TYR A 18 -17.93 13.59 26.77
N ILE A 19 -17.31 14.42 27.63
CA ILE A 19 -15.86 14.65 27.57
C ILE A 19 -15.09 13.39 28.00
N VAL A 20 -15.51 12.73 29.08
CA VAL A 20 -14.86 11.50 29.57
C VAL A 20 -15.07 10.33 28.60
N GLY A 21 -16.31 10.15 28.11
CA GLY A 21 -16.61 9.13 27.10
C GLY A 21 -15.91 9.38 25.78
N GLY A 22 -15.85 10.64 25.33
CA GLY A 22 -15.12 11.04 24.13
C GLY A 22 -13.62 10.81 24.25
N ALA A 23 -13.02 11.15 25.41
CA ALA A 23 -11.60 10.89 25.67
C ALA A 23 -11.28 9.39 25.70
N LEU A 24 -12.15 8.56 26.31
CA LEU A 24 -12.02 7.10 26.30
C LEU A 24 -12.10 6.52 24.87
N LEU A 25 -13.02 7.03 24.04
CA LEU A 25 -13.15 6.60 22.64
C LEU A 25 -11.93 7.01 21.81
N LEU A 26 -11.40 8.22 22.03
CA LEU A 26 -10.18 8.71 21.39
C LEU A 26 -8.96 7.89 21.81
N ILE A 27 -8.85 7.51 23.09
CA ILE A 27 -7.79 6.63 23.60
C ILE A 27 -7.89 5.23 22.97
N ILE A 28 -9.09 4.67 22.81
CA ILE A 28 -9.28 3.38 22.13
C ILE A 28 -8.87 3.47 20.65
N LEU A 29 -9.19 4.57 19.96
CA LEU A 29 -8.77 4.79 18.57
C LEU A 29 -7.25 4.98 18.45
N LEU A 30 -6.63 5.68 19.40
CA LEU A 30 -5.16 5.82 19.46
C LEU A 30 -4.49 4.50 19.77
N ILE A 31 -5.06 3.68 20.66
CA ILE A 31 -4.56 2.32 20.92
C ILE A 31 -4.73 1.48 19.66
N ALA A 32 -5.88 1.50 18.96
CA ALA A 32 -6.07 0.77 17.71
C ALA A 32 -5.13 1.25 16.58
N ALA A 33 -4.78 2.53 16.54
CA ALA A 33 -3.79 3.07 15.61
C ALA A 33 -2.35 2.59 15.94
N VAL A 34 -2.06 2.35 17.23
CA VAL A 34 -0.75 1.83 17.68
C VAL A 34 -0.69 0.30 17.65
N THR A 35 -1.79 -0.42 17.93
CA THR A 35 -1.88 -1.89 17.97
C THR A 35 -2.31 -2.51 16.64
N GLY A 36 -2.82 -1.72 15.69
CA GLY A 36 -3.08 -2.14 14.30
C GLY A 36 -1.83 -2.45 13.48
N GLN A 37 -0.64 -2.31 14.06
CA GLN A 37 0.65 -2.54 13.44
C GLN A 37 1.61 -3.24 14.42
N LEU A 38 1.30 -4.44 14.90
CA LEU A 38 2.34 -5.38 15.35
C LEU A 38 1.96 -6.81 14.96
N GLN A 39 1.82 -7.05 13.65
CA GLN A 39 2.18 -8.36 13.13
C GLN A 39 3.61 -8.25 12.61
N GLU A 40 4.54 -8.59 13.51
CA GLU A 40 5.95 -8.82 13.20
C GLU A 40 6.03 -10.07 12.29
N ASN A 41 5.76 -9.90 11.01
CA ASN A 41 6.14 -10.90 10.02
C ASN A 41 7.61 -10.63 9.69
N SER A 42 8.50 -11.35 10.38
CA SER A 42 9.90 -11.45 9.99
C SER A 42 9.97 -11.76 8.50
N CYS A 43 10.43 -10.78 7.71
CA CYS A 43 10.72 -10.98 6.31
C CYS A 43 12.10 -11.63 6.27
N ASP A 44 12.10 -12.96 6.29
CA ASP A 44 13.29 -13.78 6.10
C ASP A 44 13.88 -13.46 4.72
N ASP A 45 15.11 -12.95 4.74
CA ASP A 45 15.85 -12.39 3.60
C ASP A 45 16.57 -13.55 2.90
N SER A 46 15.84 -14.41 2.19
CA SER A 46 16.47 -15.40 1.30
C SER A 46 15.50 -15.97 0.30
N THR A 47 15.35 -15.29 -0.83
CA THR A 47 15.24 -15.98 -2.12
C THR A 47 15.88 -15.12 -3.20
N THR A 48 17.10 -15.47 -3.58
CA THR A 48 17.75 -15.03 -4.83
C THR A 48 16.92 -15.60 -6.00
N ALA A 49 15.85 -14.89 -6.38
CA ALA A 49 15.08 -15.19 -7.57
C ALA A 49 15.48 -14.19 -8.65
N THR A 50 16.13 -14.68 -9.70
CA THR A 50 16.36 -13.93 -10.93
C THR A 50 15.02 -13.34 -11.39
N GLN A 51 14.97 -12.01 -11.57
CA GLN A 51 13.76 -11.18 -11.76
C GLN A 51 12.78 -11.70 -12.83
N THR A 52 13.26 -12.51 -13.77
CA THR A 52 12.50 -13.03 -14.91
C THR A 52 11.54 -14.20 -14.62
N GLN A 53 11.42 -14.71 -13.39
CA GLN A 53 10.57 -15.88 -13.03
C GLN A 53 9.48 -15.58 -11.98
N LEU A 54 9.14 -14.30 -11.76
CA LEU A 54 8.13 -13.93 -10.77
C LEU A 54 6.75 -13.83 -11.43
N ASP A 55 5.93 -14.86 -11.22
CA ASP A 55 4.49 -14.81 -11.52
C ASP A 55 3.73 -14.02 -10.45
N SER A 56 2.55 -13.50 -10.81
CA SER A 56 1.65 -12.86 -9.84
C SER A 56 1.21 -13.86 -8.77
N LYS A 57 1.30 -13.47 -7.50
CA LYS A 57 0.83 -14.25 -6.35
C LYS A 57 -0.10 -13.41 -5.47
N ASP A 58 -0.31 -13.82 -4.22
CA ASP A 58 -1.03 -13.02 -3.24
C ASP A 58 -0.28 -11.71 -2.93
N MET A 59 -1.03 -10.72 -2.40
CA MET A 59 -0.52 -9.39 -2.09
C MET A 59 0.74 -9.40 -1.21
N THR A 60 0.86 -10.33 -0.25
CA THR A 60 2.02 -10.41 0.65
C THR A 60 3.25 -10.91 -0.11
N SER A 61 3.09 -11.94 -0.94
CA SER A 61 4.15 -12.45 -1.81
C SER A 61 4.63 -11.39 -2.80
N ASN A 62 3.70 -10.68 -3.44
CA ASN A 62 4.05 -9.58 -4.35
C ASN A 62 4.78 -8.46 -3.60
N ALA A 63 4.29 -8.05 -2.42
CA ALA A 63 4.95 -7.05 -1.58
C ALA A 63 6.39 -7.41 -1.24
N LYS A 64 6.65 -8.68 -0.89
CA LYS A 64 8.01 -9.17 -0.58
C LYS A 64 8.92 -9.10 -1.81
N ASN A 65 8.43 -9.54 -2.96
CA ASN A 65 9.21 -9.53 -4.20
C ASN A 65 9.51 -8.09 -4.65
N ILE A 66 8.52 -7.19 -4.57
CA ILE A 66 8.70 -5.77 -4.82
C ILE A 66 9.73 -5.22 -3.83
N TYR A 67 9.55 -5.38 -2.52
CA TYR A 67 10.53 -4.91 -1.52
C TYR A 67 11.97 -5.36 -1.81
N ALA A 68 12.14 -6.66 -2.10
CA ALA A 68 13.43 -7.25 -2.41
C ALA A 68 14.06 -6.62 -3.65
N HIS A 69 13.28 -6.36 -4.71
CA HIS A 69 13.76 -5.73 -5.94
C HIS A 69 14.43 -4.37 -5.69
N TRP A 70 13.77 -3.46 -4.96
CA TRP A 70 14.34 -2.13 -4.70
C TRP A 70 15.51 -2.17 -3.73
N LYS A 71 15.48 -3.07 -2.74
CA LYS A 71 16.64 -3.29 -1.86
C LYS A 71 17.85 -3.80 -2.64
N GLN A 72 17.67 -4.78 -3.52
CA GLN A 72 18.76 -5.44 -4.23
C GLN A 72 19.29 -4.58 -5.39
N LYS A 73 18.41 -3.96 -6.18
CA LYS A 73 18.77 -3.19 -7.37
C LYS A 73 19.27 -1.79 -7.04
N TYR A 74 18.60 -1.10 -6.12
CA TYR A 74 18.86 0.32 -5.82
C TYR A 74 19.51 0.55 -4.45
N GLY A 75 19.72 -0.49 -3.64
CA GLY A 75 20.19 -0.31 -2.26
C GLY A 75 19.20 0.48 -1.40
N ALA A 76 17.91 0.42 -1.74
CA ALA A 76 16.89 1.24 -1.10
C ALA A 76 16.85 1.02 0.42
N THR A 77 16.69 2.10 1.17
CA THR A 77 16.43 2.00 2.61
C THR A 77 15.07 1.32 2.83
N PRO A 78 14.86 0.66 3.99
CA PRO A 78 13.56 0.07 4.32
C PRO A 78 12.40 1.07 4.20
N GLN A 79 12.64 2.34 4.56
CA GLN A 79 11.66 3.42 4.48
C GLN A 79 11.33 3.79 3.03
N ALA A 80 12.33 3.85 2.14
CA ALA A 80 12.12 4.13 0.73
C ALA A 80 11.31 3.01 0.06
N ALA A 81 11.70 1.76 0.30
CA ALA A 81 10.98 0.60 -0.23
C ALA A 81 9.55 0.51 0.32
N ALA A 82 9.32 0.83 1.59
CA ALA A 82 7.98 0.92 2.17
C ALA A 82 7.13 2.04 1.54
N GLY A 83 7.74 3.19 1.22
CA GLY A 83 7.06 4.28 0.51
C GLY A 83 6.58 3.85 -0.88
N ILE A 84 7.43 3.15 -1.63
CA ILE A 84 7.08 2.60 -2.95
C ILE A 84 5.95 1.58 -2.82
N LEU A 85 6.04 0.64 -1.88
CA LEU A 85 4.97 -0.32 -1.59
C LEU A 85 3.65 0.37 -1.26
N GLY A 86 3.68 1.45 -0.47
CA GLY A 86 2.48 2.21 -0.12
C GLY A 86 1.78 2.80 -1.34
N VAL A 87 2.54 3.38 -2.27
CA VAL A 87 1.99 3.92 -3.53
C VAL A 87 1.41 2.79 -4.38
N LEU A 88 2.17 1.73 -4.64
CA LEU A 88 1.70 0.62 -5.47
C LEU A 88 0.50 -0.12 -4.84
N GLN A 89 0.42 -0.16 -3.52
CA GLN A 89 -0.74 -0.71 -2.81
C GLN A 89 -1.99 0.15 -3.01
N LEU A 90 -1.86 1.49 -3.02
CA LEU A 90 -2.97 2.39 -3.33
C LEU A 90 -3.46 2.18 -4.77
N GLU A 91 -2.54 2.06 -5.72
CA GLU A 91 -2.84 1.96 -7.15
C GLU A 91 -3.48 0.61 -7.54
N SER A 92 -2.93 -0.49 -7.02
CA SER A 92 -3.27 -1.83 -7.52
C SER A 92 -3.50 -2.87 -6.43
N ARG A 93 -3.34 -2.49 -5.16
CA ARG A 93 -3.23 -3.44 -4.04
C ARG A 93 -2.09 -4.44 -4.27
N LEU A 94 -1.00 -3.96 -4.91
CA LEU A 94 0.18 -4.77 -5.26
C LEU A 94 -0.17 -5.96 -6.17
N ASP A 95 -1.23 -5.82 -6.98
CA ASP A 95 -1.64 -6.83 -7.94
C ASP A 95 -1.25 -6.41 -9.37
N PRO A 96 -0.28 -7.08 -10.02
CA PRO A 96 0.07 -6.79 -11.40
C PRO A 96 -1.06 -7.15 -12.39
N GLN A 97 -2.09 -7.89 -11.97
CA GLN A 97 -3.31 -8.12 -12.76
C GLN A 97 -4.36 -7.02 -12.63
N SER A 98 -4.15 -6.01 -11.79
CA SER A 98 -5.17 -4.98 -11.55
C SER A 98 -5.52 -4.23 -12.85
N VAL A 99 -6.82 -4.09 -13.11
CA VAL A 99 -7.36 -3.29 -14.23
C VAL A 99 -8.48 -2.41 -13.71
N ASN A 100 -8.37 -1.10 -13.95
CA ASN A 100 -9.46 -0.16 -13.70
C ASN A 100 -10.52 -0.29 -14.80
N SER A 101 -11.75 -0.68 -14.44
CA SER A 101 -12.83 -0.89 -15.40
C SER A 101 -13.33 0.38 -16.09
N SER A 102 -13.10 1.55 -15.50
CA SER A 102 -13.56 2.84 -16.05
C SER A 102 -12.53 3.48 -16.98
N SER A 103 -11.24 3.43 -16.61
CA SER A 103 -10.16 4.04 -17.40
C SER A 103 -9.38 3.05 -18.27
N GLY A 104 -9.40 1.76 -17.96
CA GLY A 104 -8.54 0.75 -18.61
C GLY A 104 -7.08 0.77 -18.15
N ALA A 105 -6.76 1.55 -17.11
CA ALA A 105 -5.45 1.57 -16.48
C ALA A 105 -5.09 0.19 -15.91
N THR A 106 -3.82 -0.22 -16.00
CA THR A 106 -3.42 -1.61 -15.72
C THR A 106 -2.15 -1.74 -14.89
N GLY A 107 -2.02 -2.86 -14.18
CA GLY A 107 -0.80 -3.26 -13.49
C GLY A 107 -0.53 -2.51 -12.20
N LEU A 108 0.67 -2.74 -11.65
CA LEU A 108 1.10 -2.26 -10.35
C LEU A 108 0.94 -0.75 -10.17
N ALA A 109 1.32 0.02 -11.19
CA ALA A 109 1.30 1.48 -11.18
C ALA A 109 0.15 2.08 -12.01
N GLN A 110 -0.85 1.27 -12.36
CA GLN A 110 -2.04 1.70 -13.11
C GLN A 110 -1.66 2.48 -14.39
N TRP A 111 -0.80 1.89 -15.22
CA TRP A 111 -0.37 2.48 -16.48
C TRP A 111 -1.55 2.67 -17.44
N LEU A 112 -1.59 3.82 -18.10
CA LEU A 112 -2.64 4.23 -19.02
C LEU A 112 -2.03 4.87 -20.28
N ASP A 113 -2.77 4.83 -21.39
CA ASP A 113 -2.39 5.40 -22.69
C ASP A 113 -0.98 4.97 -23.12
N GLY A 114 -0.15 5.88 -23.62
CA GLY A 114 1.18 5.56 -24.12
C GLY A 114 2.13 4.94 -23.08
N ARG A 115 1.83 5.04 -21.77
CA ARG A 115 2.60 4.29 -20.75
C ARG A 115 2.20 2.81 -20.72
N LYS A 116 0.91 2.51 -20.97
CA LYS A 116 0.42 1.13 -21.12
C LYS A 116 0.98 0.51 -22.39
N ASP A 117 1.00 1.25 -23.50
CA ASP A 117 1.56 0.74 -24.76
C ASP A 117 3.03 0.31 -24.60
N LYS A 118 3.84 1.13 -23.92
CA LYS A 118 5.25 0.79 -23.61
C LYS A 118 5.41 -0.43 -22.70
N LEU A 119 4.51 -0.62 -21.73
CA LEU A 119 4.50 -1.82 -20.91
C LEU A 119 4.23 -3.06 -21.77
N GLU A 120 3.22 -3.00 -22.65
CA GLU A 120 2.87 -4.10 -23.55
C GLU A 120 4.01 -4.39 -24.54
N ASP A 121 4.68 -3.36 -25.07
CA ASP A 121 5.85 -3.51 -25.92
C ASP A 121 7.01 -4.21 -25.20
N LEU A 122 7.27 -3.86 -23.94
CA LEU A 122 8.27 -4.55 -23.13
C LEU A 122 7.88 -6.01 -22.90
N ALA A 123 6.62 -6.26 -22.56
CA ALA A 123 6.10 -7.61 -22.34
C ALA A 123 6.27 -8.49 -23.58
N HIS A 124 5.92 -7.96 -24.75
CA HIS A 124 6.13 -8.64 -26.03
C HIS A 124 7.61 -8.92 -26.30
N LYS A 125 8.49 -7.94 -26.06
CA LYS A 125 9.94 -8.11 -26.21
C LYS A 125 10.50 -9.22 -25.30
N GLU A 126 9.97 -9.35 -24.09
CA GLU A 126 10.35 -10.39 -23.13
C GLU A 126 9.64 -11.72 -23.34
N ASN A 127 8.73 -11.80 -24.31
CA ASN A 127 7.89 -12.97 -24.57
C ASN A 127 7.12 -13.43 -23.32
N LYS A 128 6.53 -12.47 -22.60
CA LYS A 128 5.76 -12.67 -21.37
C LYS A 128 4.50 -11.81 -21.39
N PRO A 129 3.48 -12.13 -20.57
CA PRO A 129 2.33 -11.24 -20.44
C PRO A 129 2.72 -9.93 -19.73
N ALA A 130 2.13 -8.79 -20.10
CA ALA A 130 2.30 -7.50 -19.41
C ALA A 130 1.85 -7.54 -17.94
N THR A 131 1.08 -8.57 -17.63
CA THR A 131 0.55 -8.98 -16.34
C THR A 131 1.61 -9.66 -15.45
N ASN A 132 2.77 -10.06 -16.00
CA ASN A 132 3.87 -10.64 -15.23
C ASN A 132 4.48 -9.61 -14.27
N LEU A 133 4.75 -10.02 -13.02
CA LEU A 133 5.31 -9.13 -12.00
C LEU A 133 6.70 -8.63 -12.41
N GLY A 134 7.57 -9.52 -12.89
CA GLY A 134 8.93 -9.16 -13.33
C GLY A 134 8.92 -8.12 -14.45
N VAL A 135 8.11 -8.31 -15.49
CA VAL A 135 7.97 -7.34 -16.59
C VAL A 135 7.57 -5.95 -16.09
N GLN A 136 6.65 -5.89 -15.13
CA GLN A 136 6.20 -4.62 -14.55
C GLN A 136 7.26 -3.95 -13.68
N LEU A 137 8.11 -4.73 -13.00
CA LEU A 137 9.28 -4.22 -12.28
C LEU A 137 10.34 -3.68 -13.24
N ASP A 138 10.64 -4.41 -14.31
CA ASP A 138 11.57 -3.96 -15.35
C ASP A 138 11.08 -2.69 -16.05
N TYR A 139 9.76 -2.54 -16.22
CA TYR A 139 9.18 -1.31 -16.75
C TYR A 139 9.26 -0.14 -15.76
N LEU A 140 8.99 -0.35 -14.47
CA LEU A 140 9.22 0.67 -13.43
C LEU A 140 10.68 1.14 -13.43
N ASP A 141 11.62 0.22 -13.58
CA ASP A 141 13.04 0.56 -13.65
C ASP A 141 13.36 1.42 -14.88
N GLN A 142 12.78 1.09 -16.04
CA GLN A 142 12.90 1.93 -17.24
C GLN A 142 12.31 3.33 -17.03
N GLU A 143 11.21 3.47 -16.29
CA GLU A 143 10.63 4.78 -15.96
C GLU A 143 11.50 5.59 -15.00
N LEU A 144 12.30 4.94 -14.14
CA LEU A 144 13.24 5.60 -13.23
C LEU A 144 14.55 6.02 -13.93
N ASP A 145 15.07 5.20 -14.84
CA ASP A 145 16.35 5.42 -15.52
C ASP A 145 16.29 6.50 -16.62
N VAL A 146 15.09 6.86 -17.10
CA VAL A 146 14.89 7.93 -18.09
C VAL A 146 14.89 9.36 -17.50
N SER A 147 15.49 9.55 -16.32
CA SER A 147 15.61 10.84 -15.63
C SER A 147 16.93 11.58 -15.89
#